data_AF-A0A328IML7-F1
#
_entry.id   AF-A0A328IML7-F1
#
_cell.length_a   1.000
_cell.length_b   1.000
_cell.length_c   1.000
_cell.angle_alpha   90.00
_cell.angle_beta   90.00
_cell.angle_gamma   90.00
#
_symmetry.space_group_name_H-M   'P 1'
#
loop_
_entity.id
_entity.type
_entity.pdbx_description
1 polymer ?
#
loop_
_entity_poly.entity_id
_entity_poly.type
_entity_poly.pdbx_seq_one_letter_code
_entity_poly.pdbx_strand_id
1 'polypeptide(L)'
;MWQEVNREMNKTDQMKGLPQPSLEKSSEGYDLISLPDPNSTHLIMKDLREIVFSRESRRVYSDEKLSLEALSFLLWSSQGVKAVMKNNYATLRTVPSAGARHPFETYIFVRLVKGLK
;
A
#
# COMPACT_ATOMS: atom_id res chain seq x y z
N MET A 1 -28.77 -15.84 5.28
CA MET A 1 -28.07 -17.12 5.09
C MET A 1 -27.22 -16.98 3.83
N TRP A 2 -25.90 -16.87 3.98
CA TRP A 2 -25.00 -16.81 2.83
C TRP A 2 -25.03 -18.18 2.15
N GLN A 3 -25.39 -18.24 0.87
CA GLN A 3 -25.28 -19.48 0.12
C GLN A 3 -23.79 -19.76 -0.13
N GLU A 4 -23.34 -20.98 0.17
CA GLU A 4 -22.00 -21.41 -0.20
C GLU A 4 -21.86 -21.32 -1.72
N VAL A 5 -20.91 -20.51 -2.17
CA VAL A 5 -20.57 -20.43 -3.59
C VAL A 5 -19.95 -21.76 -3.96
N ASN A 6 -20.68 -22.56 -4.75
CA ASN A 6 -20.16 -23.80 -5.29
C ASN A 6 -18.94 -23.48 -6.18
N ARG A 7 -17.73 -23.79 -5.68
CA ARG A 7 -16.45 -23.44 -6.33
C ARG A 7 -16.30 -24.04 -7.72
N GLU A 8 -17.04 -25.10 -8.04
CA GLU A 8 -17.00 -25.73 -9.35
C GLU A 8 -17.75 -24.93 -10.42
N MET A 9 -18.78 -24.16 -10.05
CA MET A 9 -19.60 -23.41 -11.02
C MET A 9 -19.01 -22.05 -11.41
N ASN A 10 -18.11 -21.45 -10.60
CA ASN A 10 -17.58 -20.10 -10.83
C ASN A 10 -16.05 -20.07 -10.85
N LYS A 11 -15.44 -20.45 -11.98
CA LYS A 11 -14.00 -20.28 -12.20
C LYS A 11 -13.65 -18.79 -12.27
N THR A 12 -12.61 -18.38 -11.55
CA THR A 12 -12.08 -17.01 -11.65
C THR A 12 -11.42 -16.77 -13.00
N ASP A 13 -11.28 -15.51 -13.40
CA ASP A 13 -10.60 -15.15 -14.65
C ASP A 13 -9.13 -15.61 -14.68
N GLN A 14 -8.49 -15.64 -13.51
CA GLN A 14 -7.18 -16.26 -13.34
C GLN A 14 -7.21 -17.76 -13.64
N MET A 15 -8.20 -18.51 -13.13
CA MET A 15 -8.36 -19.95 -13.43
C MET A 15 -8.68 -20.20 -14.91
N LYS A 16 -9.29 -19.23 -15.60
CA LYS A 16 -9.54 -19.27 -17.04
C LYS A 16 -8.31 -18.90 -17.88
N GLY A 17 -7.22 -18.44 -17.26
CA GLY A 17 -6.03 -17.98 -17.98
C GLY A 17 -6.22 -16.68 -18.76
N LEU A 18 -7.22 -15.87 -18.38
CA LEU A 18 -7.45 -14.57 -19.01
C LEU A 18 -6.29 -13.60 -18.69
N PRO A 19 -6.01 -12.63 -19.58
CA PRO A 19 -4.95 -11.66 -19.35
C PRO A 19 -5.20 -10.90 -18.04
N GLN A 20 -4.14 -10.77 -17.27
CA GLN A 20 -4.15 -10.03 -16.02
C GLN A 20 -4.11 -8.51 -16.32
N PRO A 21 -4.88 -7.68 -15.58
CA PRO A 21 -4.71 -6.23 -15.59
C PRO A 21 -3.30 -5.79 -15.16
N SER A 22 -2.88 -4.58 -15.50
CA SER A 22 -1.60 -4.04 -15.02
C SER A 22 -1.52 -4.06 -13.48
N LEU A 23 -0.32 -4.22 -12.93
CA LEU A 23 -0.09 -4.28 -11.48
C LEU A 23 -0.33 -2.93 -10.77
N GLU A 24 -0.27 -1.84 -11.54
CA GLU A 24 -0.47 -0.47 -11.12
C GLU A 24 -1.01 0.35 -12.30
N LYS A 25 -1.58 1.51 -12.00
CA LYS A 25 -1.93 2.50 -13.02
C LYS A 25 -0.67 3.12 -13.65
N SER A 26 -0.78 3.47 -14.93
CA SER A 26 0.25 4.24 -15.62
C SER A 26 0.44 5.60 -14.94
N SER A 27 1.69 6.01 -14.79
CA SER A 27 2.09 7.33 -14.32
C SER A 27 2.41 8.30 -15.46
N GLU A 28 2.14 7.92 -16.70
CA GLU A 28 2.32 8.79 -17.88
C GLU A 28 1.51 10.08 -17.73
N GLY A 29 2.16 11.22 -18.00
CA GLY A 29 1.54 12.54 -17.91
C GLY A 29 1.48 13.14 -16.51
N TYR A 30 2.06 12.49 -15.49
CA TYR A 30 2.16 13.02 -14.13
C TYR A 30 3.61 13.35 -13.75
N ASP A 31 3.78 14.41 -12.96
CA ASP A 31 5.06 14.71 -12.32
C ASP A 31 5.35 13.68 -11.22
N LEU A 32 6.55 13.11 -11.26
CA LEU A 32 6.98 12.10 -10.30
C LEU A 32 7.80 12.72 -9.18
N ILE A 33 7.47 12.32 -7.94
CA ILE A 33 8.20 12.72 -6.75
C ILE A 33 8.88 11.49 -6.17
N SER A 34 10.22 11.51 -6.14
CA SER A 34 10.98 10.44 -5.50
C SER A 34 10.83 10.54 -3.99
N LEU A 35 10.41 9.44 -3.36
CA LEU A 35 10.35 9.32 -1.91
C LEU A 35 11.65 8.68 -1.38
N PRO A 36 12.09 9.03 -0.15
CA PRO A 36 13.20 8.35 0.51
C PRO A 36 12.95 6.84 0.66
N ASP A 37 14.00 6.01 0.68
CA ASP A 37 13.85 4.58 0.93
C ASP A 37 13.20 4.35 2.31
N PRO A 38 12.04 3.67 2.39
CA PRO A 38 11.36 3.42 3.65
C PRO A 38 12.21 2.64 4.66
N ASN A 39 13.18 1.85 4.21
CA ASN A 39 14.09 1.08 5.07
C ASN A 39 15.26 1.91 5.62
N SER A 40 15.56 3.06 5.01
CA SER A 40 16.63 3.96 5.44
C SER A 40 16.12 5.13 6.29
N THR A 41 14.86 5.08 6.74
CA THR A 41 14.25 6.18 7.49
C THR A 41 14.69 6.16 8.96
N HIS A 42 15.02 7.33 9.50
CA HIS A 42 15.39 7.49 10.91
C HIS A 42 14.15 7.70 11.80
N LEU A 43 13.21 6.75 11.73
CA LEU A 43 11.99 6.79 12.53
C LEU A 43 12.18 6.11 13.89
N ILE A 44 11.38 6.53 14.87
CA ILE A 44 11.38 5.93 16.20
C ILE A 44 10.89 4.49 16.08
N MET A 45 11.72 3.54 16.50
CA MET A 45 11.30 2.15 16.62
C MET A 45 10.52 1.95 17.92
N LYS A 46 9.39 1.26 17.84
CA LYS A 46 8.58 0.84 18.98
C LYS A 46 8.28 -0.64 18.89
N ASP A 47 8.10 -1.27 20.05
CA ASP A 47 7.67 -2.65 20.12
C ASP A 47 6.25 -2.82 19.56
N LEU A 48 6.00 -3.91 18.83
CA LEU A 48 4.70 -4.16 18.20
C LEU A 48 3.57 -4.25 19.22
N ARG A 49 3.82 -4.86 20.39
CA ARG A 49 2.83 -4.95 21.47
C ARG A 49 2.46 -3.55 21.94
N GLU A 50 3.44 -2.68 22.18
CA GLU A 50 3.19 -1.29 22.57
C GLU A 50 2.37 -0.54 21.52
N ILE A 51 2.71 -0.67 20.24
CA ILE A 51 1.98 -0.03 19.13
C ILE A 51 0.51 -0.48 19.15
N VAL A 52 0.25 -1.78 19.27
CA VAL A 52 -1.11 -2.33 19.25
C VAL A 52 -1.93 -1.87 20.46
N PHE A 53 -1.36 -1.90 21.68
CA PHE A 53 -2.06 -1.49 22.90
C PHE A 53 -2.30 0.02 22.96
N SER A 54 -1.38 0.83 22.43
CA SER A 54 -1.47 2.30 22.46
C SER A 54 -2.27 2.89 21.28
N ARG A 55 -2.65 2.07 20.29
CA ARG A 55 -3.30 2.55 19.06
C ARG A 55 -4.67 3.17 19.37
N GLU A 56 -4.79 4.43 19.01
CA GLU A 56 -6.02 5.21 19.12
C GLU A 56 -6.27 6.02 17.85
N SER A 57 -7.52 6.42 17.62
CA SER A 57 -7.87 7.34 16.54
C SER A 57 -7.75 8.79 17.02
N ARG A 58 -6.69 9.49 16.60
CA ARG A 58 -6.48 10.91 16.89
C ARG A 58 -7.17 11.79 15.86
N ARG A 59 -7.70 12.94 16.29
CA ARG A 59 -8.40 13.93 15.42
C ARG A 59 -7.97 15.38 15.67
N VAL A 60 -7.09 15.58 16.65
CA VAL A 60 -6.43 16.86 16.91
C VAL A 60 -4.96 16.67 16.52
N TYR A 61 -4.47 17.50 15.62
CA TYR A 61 -3.14 17.40 15.03
C TYR A 61 -2.35 18.68 15.31
N SER A 62 -1.02 18.57 15.42
CA SER A 62 -0.16 19.75 15.48
C SER A 62 -0.06 20.41 14.09
N ASP A 63 0.39 21.68 14.08
CA ASP A 63 0.73 22.39 12.85
C ASP A 63 2.14 22.03 12.33
N GLU A 64 2.80 21.04 12.94
CA GLU A 64 4.12 20.59 12.52
C GLU A 64 4.04 19.84 11.18
N LYS A 65 4.97 20.16 10.27
CA LYS A 65 5.05 19.48 8.98
C LYS A 65 5.64 18.08 9.15
N LEU A 66 4.96 17.08 8.58
CA LEU A 66 5.47 15.71 8.42
C LEU A 66 6.71 15.72 7.53
N SER A 67 7.72 14.91 7.85
CA SER A 67 8.90 14.76 7.01
C SER A 67 8.62 13.84 5.81
N LEU A 68 9.44 13.93 4.76
CA LEU A 68 9.27 13.09 3.57
C LEU A 68 9.63 11.62 3.88
N GLU A 69 10.55 11.38 4.81
CA GLU A 69 10.87 10.04 5.32
C GLU A 69 9.66 9.41 6.03
N ALA A 70 8.99 10.17 6.91
CA ALA A 70 7.81 9.69 7.61
C ALA A 70 6.66 9.41 6.62
N LEU A 71 6.45 10.28 5.63
CA LEU A 71 5.47 10.03 4.56
C LEU A 71 5.80 8.75 3.77
N SER A 72 7.06 8.59 3.37
CA SER A 72 7.51 7.40 2.62
C SER A 72 7.23 6.11 3.39
N PHE A 73 7.62 6.08 4.67
CA PHE A 73 7.38 4.92 5.53
C PHE A 73 5.88 4.63 5.72
N LEU A 74 5.04 5.65 5.87
CA LEU A 74 3.58 5.48 6.00
C LEU A 74 2.96 4.86 4.74
N LEU A 75 3.33 5.37 3.56
CA LEU A 75 2.85 4.84 2.27
C LEU A 75 3.33 3.41 2.05
N TRP A 76 4.61 3.13 2.32
CA TRP A 76 5.16 1.78 2.23
C TRP A 76 4.50 0.81 3.22
N SER A 77 4.25 1.24 4.46
CA SER A 77 3.56 0.42 5.46
C SER A 77 2.11 0.09 5.06
N SER A 78 1.50 0.92 4.22
CA SER A 78 0.10 0.76 3.79
C SER A 78 -0.05 -0.09 2.52
N GLN A 79 0.83 0.11 1.53
CA GLN A 79 0.73 -0.54 0.20
C GLN A 79 2.11 -0.82 -0.45
N GLY A 80 3.21 -0.74 0.29
CA GLY A 80 4.56 -0.87 -0.25
C GLY A 80 4.83 -2.22 -0.91
N VAL A 81 5.48 -2.20 -2.07
CA VAL A 81 5.94 -3.40 -2.78
C VAL A 81 7.23 -3.90 -2.14
N LYS A 82 7.22 -5.16 -1.68
CA LYS A 82 8.38 -5.86 -1.11
C LYS A 82 9.16 -6.64 -2.16
N ALA A 83 8.44 -7.20 -3.14
CA ALA A 83 9.02 -7.96 -4.24
C ALA A 83 8.05 -8.01 -5.42
N VAL A 84 8.61 -8.17 -6.61
CA VAL A 84 7.86 -8.47 -7.84
C VAL A 84 8.15 -9.91 -8.23
N MET A 85 7.09 -10.70 -8.41
CA MET A 85 7.20 -12.10 -8.76
C MET A 85 7.57 -12.26 -10.24
N LYS A 86 8.09 -13.45 -10.62
CA LYS A 86 8.55 -13.76 -11.99
C LYS A 86 7.53 -13.32 -13.05
N ASN A 87 8.03 -12.77 -14.15
CA ASN A 87 7.23 -12.28 -15.28
C ASN A 87 6.23 -11.17 -14.91
N ASN A 88 6.46 -10.43 -13.81
CA ASN A 88 5.59 -9.36 -13.32
C ASN A 88 4.13 -9.79 -13.11
N TYR A 89 3.90 -11.08 -12.79
CA TYR A 89 2.52 -11.58 -12.62
C TYR A 89 1.89 -11.13 -11.28
N ALA A 90 2.70 -10.80 -10.28
CA ALA A 90 2.19 -10.37 -8.97
C ALA A 90 3.24 -9.54 -8.23
N THR A 91 2.76 -8.67 -7.34
CA THR A 91 3.58 -8.03 -6.31
C THR A 91 3.30 -8.67 -4.96
N LEU A 92 4.35 -8.83 -4.15
CA LEU A 92 4.20 -9.05 -2.71
C LEU A 92 4.23 -7.69 -2.03
N ARG A 93 3.21 -7.36 -1.24
CA ARG A 93 3.12 -6.08 -0.53
C ARG A 93 3.19 -6.27 0.99
N THR A 94 3.27 -5.15 1.71
CA THR A 94 3.20 -5.11 3.19
C THR A 94 1.83 -5.53 3.75
N VAL A 95 0.81 -5.63 2.88
CA VAL A 95 -0.55 -6.06 3.21
C VAL A 95 -0.97 -7.30 2.41
N PRO A 96 -1.82 -8.18 2.96
CA PRO A 96 -2.35 -9.31 2.22
C PRO A 96 -3.39 -8.87 1.18
N SER A 97 -3.50 -9.61 0.09
CA SER A 97 -4.56 -9.44 -0.92
C SER A 97 -4.89 -10.78 -1.56
N ALA A 98 -6.17 -11.07 -1.75
CA ALA A 98 -6.62 -12.31 -2.38
C ALA A 98 -6.00 -12.44 -3.78
N GLY A 99 -5.36 -13.59 -4.06
CA GLY A 99 -4.68 -13.85 -5.32
C GLY A 99 -3.50 -12.92 -5.64
N ALA A 100 -3.00 -12.17 -4.65
CA ALA A 100 -1.98 -11.12 -4.82
C ALA A 100 -2.38 -10.07 -5.89
N ARG A 101 -3.68 -9.75 -5.97
CA ARG A 101 -4.21 -8.85 -7.01
C ARG A 101 -4.03 -7.36 -6.69
N HIS A 102 -4.04 -6.98 -5.41
CA HIS A 102 -3.88 -5.59 -4.95
C HIS A 102 -4.70 -4.57 -5.75
N PRO A 103 -6.04 -4.71 -5.82
CA PRO A 103 -6.88 -3.92 -6.72
C PRO A 103 -7.06 -2.45 -6.32
N PHE A 104 -6.45 -2.02 -5.21
CA PHE A 104 -6.60 -0.68 -4.67
C PHE A 104 -5.44 0.22 -5.05
N GLU A 105 -5.79 1.45 -5.40
CA GLU A 105 -4.87 2.56 -5.60
C GLU A 105 -4.96 3.51 -4.40
N THR A 106 -3.82 4.07 -3.98
CA THR A 106 -3.76 4.98 -2.84
C THR A 106 -3.58 6.41 -3.32
N TYR A 107 -4.55 7.26 -3.01
CA TYR A 107 -4.50 8.69 -3.25
C TYR A 107 -4.38 9.41 -1.91
N ILE A 108 -3.52 10.42 -1.84
CA ILE A 108 -3.32 11.23 -0.65
C ILE A 108 -3.63 12.69 -0.93
N PHE A 109 -4.24 13.35 0.05
CA PHE A 109 -4.35 14.80 0.10
C PHE A 109 -3.21 15.35 0.96
N VAL A 110 -2.34 16.16 0.37
CA VAL A 110 -1.12 16.67 1.01
C VAL A 110 -1.33 18.12 1.43
N ARG A 111 -1.09 18.44 2.71
CA ARG A 111 -1.19 19.81 3.26
C ARG A 111 0.05 20.25 4.03
N LEU A 112 0.50 19.44 4.99
CA LEU A 112 1.61 19.78 5.90
C LEU A 112 2.73 18.74 5.78
N VAL A 113 3.35 18.66 4.60
CA VAL A 113 4.52 17.80 4.37
C VAL A 113 5.69 18.65 3.90
N LYS A 114 6.88 18.44 4.48
CA LYS A 114 8.10 19.15 4.08
C LYS A 114 8.47 18.76 2.65
N GLY A 115 8.74 19.75 1.80
CA GLY A 115 9.20 19.53 0.42
C GLY A 115 8.10 19.21 -0.60
N LEU A 116 6.84 19.07 -0.18
CA LEU A 116 5.70 18.91 -1.08
C LEU A 116 4.88 20.20 -1.13
N LYS A 117 4.45 20.57 -2.34
CA LYS A 117 3.58 21.74 -2.59
C LYS A 117 2.12 21.33 -2.58
#